data_AF-A0A1G8J949-F1
#
_entry.id   AF-A0A1G8J949-F1
#
_cell.length_a   1.000
_cell.length_b   1.000
_cell.length_c   1.000
_cell.angle_alpha   90.00
_cell.angle_beta   90.00
_cell.angle_gamma   90.00
#
_symmetry.space_group_name_H-M   'P 1'
#
loop_
_entity.id
_entity.type
_entity.pdbx_description
1 polymer ?
#
loop_
_entity_poly.entity_id
_entity_poly.type
_entity_poly.pdbx_seq_one_letter_code
_entity_poly.pdbx_strand_id
1 'polypeptide(L)'
;MRSNTTARLVVACATAAVLVSACATDRGDGPEVTGFGAGAGEGAAASTSAEDSFGTLASPCGPGDAGGATEQGVTDTEIRIGYGDDRGYVKSPGLNREMSDAVRVMIDWCNAQGGINGRKVVGTDYDAAMTQANQVMQEACASEFMMVGHGFAMDQTSEQTRVACNLAAVPGFTVSPDAANGPMTFQGVPFPVDYANGSQWFQMAQMHPDLTNDFALVGSTMPTIISSLTKTASIAEAAGFRLKDCGITLNYDGEASYLPFAEKVKECGAKGLWTSRSATPAELNFYRAVQQVGIDPIIFGEATWYGEAIAEFNAGSGLLDSLNAGMTFQLLENADEVPAVRAYVDLVSAADGKTALLGMQATSSFLLWATAAQTCGSDLTRQCMVTELSRIDEWDGGGLHAVTDPGANMPARCGLMVALDGAEYSQVFPDTTAEFECDDRYLVATDPSTWGTELGPDRIATKYLNPSVLTPQA
;
A
#
# COMPACT_ATOMS: atom_id res chain seq x y z
N MET A 1 -29.46 -11.71 76.50
CA MET A 1 -30.12 -12.97 76.87
C MET A 1 -30.47 -13.75 75.61
N ARG A 2 -29.98 -14.99 75.53
CA ARG A 2 -30.44 -16.14 74.72
C ARG A 2 -30.46 -16.05 73.19
N SER A 3 -29.44 -16.70 72.64
CA SER A 3 -29.39 -17.51 71.42
C SER A 3 -30.70 -18.25 71.11
N ASN A 4 -31.00 -18.44 69.83
CA ASN A 4 -31.33 -19.77 69.32
C ASN A 4 -30.83 -19.98 67.89
N THR A 5 -30.06 -21.04 67.77
CA THR A 5 -29.45 -21.65 66.59
C THR A 5 -30.48 -22.52 65.85
N THR A 6 -30.43 -22.60 64.53
CA THR A 6 -30.80 -23.83 63.80
C THR A 6 -29.95 -23.94 62.55
N ALA A 7 -29.36 -25.12 62.36
CA ALA A 7 -28.35 -25.41 61.35
C ALA A 7 -28.82 -26.55 60.42
N ARG A 8 -28.12 -26.64 59.27
CA ARG A 8 -28.08 -27.70 58.22
C ARG A 8 -29.19 -27.56 57.17
N LEU A 9 -28.91 -27.60 55.86
CA LEU A 9 -28.16 -28.63 55.12
C LEU A 9 -27.51 -28.08 53.83
N VAL A 10 -26.45 -28.76 53.39
CA VAL A 10 -25.67 -28.59 52.15
C VAL A 10 -26.34 -29.30 50.98
N VAL A 11 -26.41 -28.69 49.78
CA VAL A 11 -26.18 -29.33 48.46
C VAL A 11 -25.67 -28.26 47.48
N ALA A 12 -24.56 -28.59 46.81
CA ALA A 12 -23.90 -27.84 45.76
C ALA A 12 -24.62 -27.93 44.41
N CYS A 13 -24.53 -26.89 43.59
CA CYS A 13 -24.38 -27.02 42.13
C CYS A 13 -23.60 -25.81 41.62
N ALA A 14 -22.43 -26.12 41.06
CA ALA A 14 -21.55 -25.18 40.39
C ALA A 14 -22.01 -24.97 38.94
N THR A 15 -21.88 -23.73 38.46
CA THR A 15 -21.46 -23.45 37.07
C THR A 15 -20.65 -22.16 37.08
N ALA A 16 -19.39 -22.31 36.71
CA ALA A 16 -18.44 -21.24 36.47
C ALA A 16 -18.70 -20.64 35.07
N ALA A 17 -18.63 -19.31 34.96
CA ALA A 17 -18.28 -18.64 33.72
C ALA A 17 -17.12 -17.69 34.06
N VAL A 18 -15.94 -18.07 33.57
CA VAL A 18 -14.68 -17.37 33.74
C VAL A 18 -14.61 -16.26 32.69
N LEU A 19 -14.54 -15.01 33.15
CA LEU A 19 -14.01 -13.88 32.38
C LEU A 19 -12.51 -13.79 32.70
N VAL A 20 -11.66 -14.04 31.73
CA VAL A 20 -10.24 -13.67 31.80
C VAL A 20 -9.88 -12.94 30.51
N SER A 21 -9.77 -11.62 30.65
CA SER A 21 -8.92 -10.75 29.87
C SER A 21 -7.46 -11.15 30.12
N ALA A 22 -6.70 -11.46 29.07
CA ALA A 22 -5.26 -11.62 29.15
C ALA A 22 -4.58 -10.89 27.99
N CYS A 23 -4.13 -9.67 28.27
CA CYS A 23 -2.92 -9.12 27.67
C CYS A 23 -1.73 -9.84 28.32
N ALA A 24 -0.76 -10.32 27.53
CA ALA A 24 0.55 -10.70 28.05
C ALA A 24 1.63 -10.36 27.02
N THR A 25 2.24 -9.22 27.27
CA THR A 25 3.63 -8.88 26.96
C THR A 25 4.58 -9.83 27.68
N ASP A 26 5.70 -10.23 27.05
CA ASP A 26 6.84 -10.78 27.79
C ASP A 26 8.15 -10.12 27.35
N ARG A 27 8.83 -9.51 28.34
CA ARG A 27 10.24 -9.11 28.37
C ARG A 27 10.81 -9.67 29.68
N GLY A 28 11.98 -10.30 29.59
CA GLY A 28 12.54 -11.22 30.58
C GLY A 28 13.24 -10.62 31.81
N ASP A 29 13.74 -11.51 32.69
CA ASP A 29 15.16 -11.62 33.08
C ASP A 29 15.40 -12.84 34.00
N GLY A 30 16.63 -13.40 34.01
CA GLY A 30 17.07 -14.71 34.56
C GLY A 30 17.19 -14.84 36.11
N PRO A 31 18.16 -15.59 36.71
CA PRO A 31 19.35 -16.29 36.18
C PRO A 31 19.56 -17.76 36.68
N GLU A 32 20.48 -18.54 36.06
CA GLU A 32 21.58 -19.28 36.73
C GLU A 32 22.35 -20.25 35.79
N VAL A 33 23.60 -20.51 36.18
CA VAL A 33 24.76 -20.96 35.40
C VAL A 33 24.98 -22.49 35.45
N THR A 34 25.48 -23.07 34.35
CA THR A 34 26.55 -24.12 34.20
C THR A 34 26.45 -24.65 32.76
N GLY A 35 27.46 -24.93 31.93
CA GLY A 35 28.92 -24.99 31.98
C GLY A 35 29.39 -26.02 30.93
N PHE A 36 30.24 -25.59 29.98
CA PHE A 36 31.14 -26.35 29.07
C PHE A 36 30.63 -27.19 27.88
N GLY A 37 31.25 -26.94 26.71
CA GLY A 37 31.44 -27.94 25.64
C GLY A 37 31.63 -27.35 24.23
N ALA A 38 32.87 -27.12 23.81
CA ALA A 38 33.22 -26.76 22.43
C ALA A 38 32.98 -27.93 21.46
N GLY A 39 32.48 -27.63 20.27
CA GLY A 39 32.35 -28.58 19.16
C GLY A 39 32.04 -27.87 17.85
N ALA A 40 33.07 -27.66 17.05
CA ALA A 40 32.97 -27.20 15.67
C ALA A 40 32.21 -28.25 14.83
N GLY A 41 31.26 -27.79 14.02
CA GLY A 41 30.58 -28.59 13.02
C GLY A 41 30.12 -27.67 11.90
N GLU A 42 30.89 -27.64 10.82
CA GLU A 42 30.51 -27.07 9.53
C GLU A 42 29.22 -27.75 9.03
N GLY A 43 28.10 -27.06 9.22
CA GLY A 43 26.89 -27.29 8.46
C GLY A 43 27.00 -26.51 7.16
N ALA A 44 27.30 -27.21 6.06
CA ALA A 44 27.21 -26.65 4.72
C ALA A 44 25.80 -26.08 4.53
N ALA A 45 25.71 -24.75 4.47
CA ALA A 45 24.51 -24.07 4.00
C ALA A 45 24.22 -24.59 2.59
N ALA A 46 23.04 -25.16 2.41
CA ALA A 46 22.52 -25.41 1.08
C ALA A 46 22.46 -24.05 0.38
N SER A 47 23.35 -23.86 -0.59
CA SER A 47 23.27 -22.75 -1.53
C SER A 47 22.02 -22.96 -2.36
N THR A 48 20.89 -22.43 -1.90
CA THR A 48 19.80 -22.04 -2.80
C THR A 48 20.45 -21.09 -3.79
N SER A 49 20.55 -21.52 -5.04
CA SER A 49 20.94 -20.65 -6.15
C SER A 49 20.15 -19.35 -6.01
N ALA A 50 20.84 -18.24 -5.84
CA ALA A 50 20.18 -16.95 -5.94
C ALA A 50 19.43 -16.92 -7.27
N GLU A 51 18.13 -16.66 -7.24
CA GLU A 51 17.37 -16.56 -8.46
C GLU A 51 17.89 -15.35 -9.24
N ASP A 52 18.31 -15.56 -10.49
CA ASP A 52 18.85 -14.51 -11.37
C ASP A 52 17.77 -13.51 -11.85
N SER A 53 16.54 -13.59 -11.31
CA SER A 53 15.37 -12.81 -11.71
C SER A 53 14.37 -12.65 -10.57
N PHE A 54 13.53 -11.62 -10.66
CA PHE A 54 12.31 -11.47 -9.87
C PHE A 54 11.11 -11.52 -10.83
N GLY A 55 10.38 -12.64 -10.85
CA GLY A 55 9.34 -12.85 -11.84
C GLY A 55 9.89 -12.81 -13.28
N THR A 56 9.36 -11.93 -14.13
CA THR A 56 9.85 -11.70 -15.50
C THR A 56 11.02 -10.71 -15.58
N LEU A 57 11.33 -10.00 -14.49
CA LEU A 57 12.39 -9.00 -14.43
C LEU A 57 13.73 -9.67 -14.16
N ALA A 58 14.73 -9.45 -15.03
CA ALA A 58 16.11 -9.82 -14.74
C ALA A 58 16.59 -9.10 -13.48
N SER A 59 17.32 -9.80 -12.61
CA SER A 59 17.71 -9.21 -11.32
C SER A 59 18.56 -7.94 -11.53
N PRO A 60 18.17 -6.79 -10.94
CA PRO A 60 19.01 -5.60 -10.92
C PRO A 60 20.20 -5.73 -9.95
N CYS A 61 20.22 -6.82 -9.17
CA CYS A 61 21.21 -7.09 -8.14
C CYS A 61 22.23 -8.11 -8.64
N GLY A 62 23.47 -7.95 -8.20
CA GLY A 62 24.58 -8.78 -8.63
C GLY A 62 25.93 -8.28 -8.11
N PRO A 63 26.97 -9.11 -8.28
CA PRO A 63 28.34 -8.68 -8.01
C PRO A 63 28.75 -7.57 -8.98
N GLY A 64 29.76 -6.81 -8.59
CA GLY A 64 30.38 -5.79 -9.42
C GLY A 64 31.57 -5.16 -8.71
N ASP A 65 32.26 -4.26 -9.41
CA ASP A 65 33.44 -3.55 -8.93
C ASP A 65 33.21 -2.02 -8.93
N ALA A 66 31.94 -1.59 -8.89
CA ALA A 66 31.62 -0.18 -8.88
C ALA A 66 32.17 0.49 -7.62
N GLY A 67 32.78 1.66 -7.79
CA GLY A 67 33.49 2.37 -6.74
C GLY A 67 33.25 3.88 -6.79
N GLY A 68 33.71 4.58 -5.76
CA GLY A 68 33.52 6.01 -5.55
C GLY A 68 32.47 6.29 -4.47
N ALA A 69 32.83 7.18 -3.53
CA ALA A 69 31.90 7.88 -2.65
C ALA A 69 31.31 9.09 -3.40
N THR A 70 30.47 8.80 -4.38
CA THR A 70 29.94 9.75 -5.37
C THR A 70 28.96 10.76 -4.79
N GLU A 71 28.23 10.40 -3.73
CA GLU A 71 27.29 11.28 -3.04
C GLU A 71 27.02 10.83 -1.60
N GLN A 72 26.29 11.64 -0.82
CA GLN A 72 25.76 11.25 0.48
C GLN A 72 25.07 9.88 0.39
N GLY A 73 25.39 8.99 1.32
CA GLY A 73 24.82 7.66 1.38
C GLY A 73 25.44 6.65 0.41
N VAL A 74 26.37 7.05 -0.48
CA VAL A 74 27.05 6.13 -1.40
C VAL A 74 28.54 6.03 -1.03
N THR A 75 29.04 4.80 -0.96
CA THR A 75 30.46 4.49 -0.76
C THR A 75 30.93 3.46 -1.79
N ASP A 76 32.19 3.03 -1.71
CA ASP A 76 32.70 1.93 -2.54
C ASP A 76 31.97 0.60 -2.29
N THR A 77 31.33 0.43 -1.13
CA THR A 77 30.75 -0.86 -0.71
C THR A 77 29.28 -0.79 -0.31
N GLU A 78 28.70 0.39 -0.18
CA GLU A 78 27.34 0.57 0.36
C GLU A 78 26.56 1.66 -0.36
N ILE A 79 25.24 1.47 -0.45
CA ILE A 79 24.24 2.46 -0.82
C ILE A 79 23.20 2.53 0.32
N ARG A 80 23.05 3.70 0.93
CA ARG A 80 22.14 3.94 2.06
C ARG A 80 20.79 4.45 1.58
N ILE A 81 19.71 3.78 1.96
CA ILE A 81 18.35 4.18 1.62
C ILE A 81 17.47 4.32 2.86
N GLY A 82 16.58 5.30 2.85
CA GLY A 82 15.48 5.35 3.81
C GLY A 82 14.25 4.64 3.26
N TYR A 83 13.58 3.85 4.08
CA TYR A 83 12.26 3.28 3.78
C TYR A 83 11.40 3.36 5.03
N GLY A 84 10.11 3.05 4.95
CA GLY A 84 9.27 3.16 6.14
C GLY A 84 7.77 3.10 5.89
N ASP A 85 7.05 3.07 7.00
CA ASP A 85 5.60 2.98 7.07
C ASP A 85 5.03 3.84 8.22
N ASP A 86 3.75 3.65 8.54
CA ASP A 86 3.03 4.34 9.60
C ASP A 86 2.65 3.42 10.78
N ARG A 87 3.36 2.31 10.98
CA ARG A 87 2.95 1.24 11.91
C ARG A 87 2.79 1.70 13.37
N GLY A 88 3.47 2.77 13.77
CA GLY A 88 3.37 3.37 15.09
C GLY A 88 2.08 4.18 15.31
N TYR A 89 1.22 4.32 14.30
CA TYR A 89 0.00 5.11 14.42
C TYR A 89 -1.00 4.47 15.41
N VAL A 90 -1.21 5.16 16.53
CA VAL A 90 -1.97 4.64 17.68
C VAL A 90 -3.43 4.26 17.39
N LYS A 91 -4.08 4.90 16.41
CA LYS A 91 -5.47 4.56 16.04
C LYS A 91 -5.57 3.41 15.04
N SER A 92 -4.47 3.03 14.40
CA SER A 92 -4.38 1.88 13.50
C SER A 92 -3.02 1.19 13.67
N PRO A 93 -2.78 0.48 14.79
CA PRO A 93 -1.49 -0.16 15.04
C PRO A 93 -1.12 -1.12 13.89
N GLY A 94 0.13 -1.03 13.41
CA GLY A 94 0.59 -1.84 12.29
C GLY A 94 0.21 -1.31 10.90
N LEU A 95 -0.30 -0.06 10.81
CA LEU A 95 -0.64 0.58 9.55
C LEU A 95 0.53 0.53 8.55
N ASN A 96 0.27 -0.06 7.37
CA ASN A 96 1.20 -0.23 6.26
C ASN A 96 2.47 -1.04 6.54
N ARG A 97 2.52 -1.81 7.65
CA ARG A 97 3.73 -2.57 8.05
C ARG A 97 4.28 -3.49 6.95
N GLU A 98 3.40 -4.04 6.13
CA GLU A 98 3.75 -4.85 4.95
C GLU A 98 4.76 -4.18 4.02
N MET A 99 4.80 -2.84 3.95
CA MET A 99 5.72 -2.10 3.10
C MET A 99 7.16 -2.21 3.59
N SER A 100 7.39 -1.92 4.88
CA SER A 100 8.72 -2.06 5.47
C SER A 100 9.18 -3.51 5.55
N ASP A 101 8.27 -4.45 5.84
CA ASP A 101 8.59 -5.88 5.78
C ASP A 101 9.06 -6.28 4.36
N ALA A 102 8.37 -5.83 3.32
CA ALA A 102 8.74 -6.09 1.94
C ALA A 102 10.09 -5.46 1.55
N VAL A 103 10.33 -4.18 1.85
CA VAL A 103 11.60 -3.50 1.50
C VAL A 103 12.78 -4.13 2.23
N ARG A 104 12.64 -4.46 3.52
CA ARG A 104 13.66 -5.18 4.28
C ARG A 104 14.05 -6.50 3.61
N VAL A 105 13.05 -7.28 3.21
CA VAL A 105 13.26 -8.55 2.51
C VAL A 105 13.92 -8.36 1.15
N MET A 106 13.54 -7.31 0.40
CA MET A 106 14.16 -7.02 -0.89
C MET A 106 15.61 -6.56 -0.76
N ILE A 107 15.96 -5.83 0.31
CA ILE A 107 17.35 -5.51 0.65
C ILE A 107 18.15 -6.80 0.88
N ASP A 108 17.62 -7.73 1.69
CA ASP A 108 18.28 -9.00 1.98
C ASP A 108 18.45 -9.85 0.71
N TRP A 109 17.40 -9.97 -0.11
CA TRP A 109 17.41 -10.65 -1.40
C TRP A 109 18.45 -10.06 -2.37
N CYS A 110 18.53 -8.74 -2.47
CA CYS A 110 19.49 -8.05 -3.33
C CYS A 110 20.93 -8.24 -2.83
N ASN A 111 21.12 -8.12 -1.51
CA ASN A 111 22.42 -8.28 -0.89
C ASN A 111 22.93 -9.72 -1.01
N ALA A 112 22.07 -10.73 -0.93
CA ALA A 112 22.45 -12.13 -1.14
C ALA A 112 23.06 -12.38 -2.54
N GLN A 113 22.68 -11.58 -3.53
CA GLN A 113 23.20 -11.64 -4.90
C GLN A 113 24.51 -10.86 -5.12
N GLY A 114 24.97 -10.10 -4.12
CA GLY A 114 26.16 -9.25 -4.24
C GLY A 114 25.86 -7.76 -4.15
N GLY A 115 24.60 -7.36 -3.95
CA GLY A 115 24.20 -5.95 -3.89
C GLY A 115 23.90 -5.38 -5.27
N ILE A 116 24.07 -4.08 -5.47
CA ILE A 116 23.88 -3.42 -6.78
C ILE A 116 25.26 -3.00 -7.28
N ASN A 117 25.70 -3.60 -8.39
CA ASN A 117 27.07 -3.44 -8.92
C ASN A 117 28.15 -3.68 -7.85
N GLY A 118 27.93 -4.64 -6.94
CA GLY A 118 28.86 -4.96 -5.84
C GLY A 118 28.71 -4.12 -4.56
N ARG A 119 27.87 -3.08 -4.56
CA ARG A 119 27.56 -2.30 -3.35
C ARG A 119 26.37 -2.87 -2.60
N LYS A 120 26.53 -3.12 -1.30
CA LYS A 120 25.44 -3.56 -0.43
C LYS A 120 24.43 -2.44 -0.22
N VAL A 121 23.15 -2.80 -0.23
CA VAL A 121 22.08 -1.87 0.16
C VAL A 121 21.96 -1.90 1.69
N VAL A 122 22.00 -0.72 2.31
CA VAL A 122 21.82 -0.55 3.75
C VAL A 122 20.59 0.31 3.97
N GLY A 123 19.52 -0.28 4.47
CA GLY A 123 18.26 0.42 4.69
C GLY A 123 18.06 0.89 6.13
N THR A 124 17.59 2.11 6.30
CA THR A 124 17.03 2.61 7.57
C THR A 124 15.51 2.51 7.53
N ASP A 125 14.93 1.74 8.46
CA ASP A 125 13.48 1.57 8.58
C ASP A 125 12.88 2.66 9.47
N TYR A 126 12.13 3.57 8.88
CA TYR A 126 11.49 4.68 9.56
C TYR A 126 10.03 4.37 9.91
N ASP A 127 9.58 4.87 11.06
CA ASP A 127 8.18 4.87 11.48
C ASP A 127 7.69 6.31 11.56
N ALA A 128 6.89 6.72 10.57
CA ALA A 128 6.31 8.05 10.54
C ALA A 128 5.11 8.18 11.48
N ALA A 129 4.55 7.07 11.99
CA ALA A 129 3.37 7.04 12.85
C ALA A 129 2.27 8.02 12.40
N MET A 130 2.11 8.16 11.07
CA MET A 130 1.28 9.12 10.34
C MET A 130 1.60 10.61 10.56
N THR A 131 2.03 11.04 11.75
CA THR A 131 2.18 12.47 12.12
C THR A 131 3.63 12.95 12.16
N GLN A 132 4.59 12.05 12.01
CA GLN A 132 6.03 12.30 12.11
C GLN A 132 6.73 12.23 10.74
N ALA A 133 6.00 12.18 9.62
CA ALA A 133 6.60 12.11 8.28
C ALA A 133 7.64 13.22 8.03
N ASN A 134 7.40 14.46 8.50
CA ASN A 134 8.37 15.54 8.41
C ASN A 134 9.64 15.29 9.24
N GLN A 135 9.51 14.74 10.45
CA GLN A 135 10.67 14.40 11.27
C GLN A 135 11.50 13.31 10.59
N VAL A 136 10.84 12.27 10.06
CA VAL A 136 11.49 11.21 9.28
C VAL A 136 12.29 11.80 8.11
N MET A 137 11.70 12.71 7.33
CA MET A 137 12.45 13.33 6.22
C MET A 137 13.64 14.16 6.71
N GLN A 138 13.55 14.86 7.84
CA GLN A 138 14.70 15.58 8.41
C GLN A 138 15.85 14.63 8.78
N GLU A 139 15.53 13.47 9.35
CA GLU A 139 16.50 12.43 9.70
C GLU A 139 17.10 11.79 8.44
N ALA A 140 16.26 11.46 7.46
CA ALA A 140 16.69 10.86 6.20
C ALA A 140 17.61 11.80 5.39
N CYS A 141 17.29 13.10 5.33
CA CYS A 141 18.11 14.12 4.66
C CYS A 141 19.56 14.15 5.16
N ALA A 142 19.83 13.72 6.40
CA ALA A 142 21.17 13.78 7.00
C ALA A 142 22.10 12.64 6.57
N SER A 143 21.58 11.53 6.04
CA SER A 143 22.40 10.34 5.80
C SER A 143 22.01 9.49 4.61
N GLU A 144 20.74 9.54 4.17
CA GLU A 144 20.24 8.67 3.12
C GLU A 144 20.59 9.22 1.74
N PHE A 145 20.89 8.31 0.81
CA PHE A 145 21.03 8.64 -0.61
C PHE A 145 19.66 8.94 -1.22
N MET A 146 18.67 8.07 -0.99
CA MET A 146 17.30 8.22 -1.49
C MET A 146 16.29 7.62 -0.52
N MET A 147 15.03 8.02 -0.65
CA MET A 147 13.90 7.29 -0.05
C MET A 147 13.37 6.26 -1.04
N VAL A 148 13.17 5.00 -0.62
CA VAL A 148 12.80 3.89 -1.52
C VAL A 148 11.75 3.00 -0.86
N GLY A 149 10.65 2.73 -1.55
CA GLY A 149 9.59 1.81 -1.10
C GLY A 149 8.80 2.25 0.14
N HIS A 150 9.01 3.48 0.64
CA HIS A 150 8.25 4.03 1.76
C HIS A 150 6.81 4.39 1.39
N GLY A 151 5.93 4.47 2.39
CA GLY A 151 4.58 4.99 2.24
C GLY A 151 4.09 5.69 3.51
N PHE A 152 3.94 7.01 3.44
CA PHE A 152 3.46 7.83 4.56
C PHE A 152 2.12 8.47 4.19
N ALA A 153 1.07 8.20 4.97
CA ALA A 153 -0.29 8.68 4.66
C ALA A 153 -0.44 10.21 4.73
N MET A 154 0.48 10.91 5.39
CA MET A 154 0.51 12.38 5.51
C MET A 154 1.76 12.99 4.86
N ASP A 155 2.12 12.51 3.67
CA ASP A 155 3.27 12.96 2.90
C ASP A 155 3.29 14.48 2.59
N GLN A 156 2.13 15.15 2.57
CA GLN A 156 2.03 16.61 2.41
C GLN A 156 2.80 17.37 3.50
N THR A 157 3.00 16.76 4.66
CA THR A 157 3.70 17.39 5.79
C THR A 157 5.22 17.36 5.61
N SER A 158 5.73 16.46 4.77
CA SER A 158 7.15 16.16 4.64
C SER A 158 7.75 16.58 3.31
N GLU A 159 6.93 16.78 2.28
CA GLU A 159 7.37 17.04 0.91
C GLU A 159 8.27 18.28 0.80
N GLN A 160 7.92 19.37 1.50
CA GLN A 160 8.77 20.58 1.52
C GLN A 160 10.19 20.28 2.03
N THR A 161 10.32 19.49 3.09
CA THR A 161 11.62 19.12 3.68
C THR A 161 12.42 18.23 2.73
N ARG A 162 11.76 17.21 2.15
CA ARG A 162 12.38 16.28 1.20
C ARG A 162 12.97 17.03 0.00
N VAL A 163 12.18 17.91 -0.61
CA VAL A 163 12.60 18.69 -1.78
C VAL A 163 13.68 19.71 -1.41
N ALA A 164 13.62 20.34 -0.23
CA ALA A 164 14.61 21.31 0.22
C ALA A 164 16.01 20.70 0.44
N CYS A 165 16.11 19.40 0.71
CA CYS A 165 17.39 18.69 0.87
C CYS A 165 17.78 17.84 -0.35
N ASN A 166 17.10 18.02 -1.50
CA ASN A 166 17.32 17.27 -2.73
C ASN A 166 17.20 15.74 -2.57
N LEU A 167 16.36 15.26 -1.64
CA LEU A 167 16.21 13.83 -1.41
C LEU A 167 15.27 13.22 -2.46
N ALA A 168 15.85 12.73 -3.55
CA ALA A 168 15.11 12.00 -4.57
C ALA A 168 14.47 10.73 -3.98
N ALA A 169 13.31 10.34 -4.52
CA ALA A 169 12.48 9.31 -3.93
C ALA A 169 11.83 8.38 -4.97
N VAL A 170 11.73 7.10 -4.59
CA VAL A 170 10.93 6.09 -5.27
C VAL A 170 9.95 5.49 -4.27
N PRO A 171 8.88 6.21 -3.87
CA PRO A 171 7.93 5.72 -2.86
C PRO A 171 7.17 4.49 -3.35
N GLY A 172 6.66 3.69 -2.40
CA GLY A 172 5.66 2.67 -2.69
C GLY A 172 4.35 3.35 -3.15
N PHE A 173 3.89 4.35 -2.41
CA PHE A 173 2.74 5.18 -2.80
C PHE A 173 2.93 6.64 -2.38
N THR A 174 2.16 7.52 -3.02
CA THR A 174 1.94 8.92 -2.60
C THR A 174 0.45 9.18 -2.40
N VAL A 175 0.09 10.12 -1.54
CA VAL A 175 -1.29 10.50 -1.23
C VAL A 175 -1.58 11.93 -1.65
N SER A 176 -0.74 12.90 -1.25
CA SER A 176 -1.03 14.30 -1.51
C SER A 176 -0.67 14.73 -2.93
N PRO A 177 -1.36 15.75 -3.48
CA PRO A 177 -1.05 16.30 -4.79
C PRO A 177 0.41 16.72 -4.97
N ASP A 178 0.98 17.36 -3.96
CA ASP A 178 2.35 17.88 -4.01
C ASP A 178 3.40 16.76 -4.03
N ALA A 179 3.10 15.60 -3.44
CA ALA A 179 3.97 14.41 -3.48
C ALA A 179 3.74 13.57 -4.75
N ALA A 180 2.48 13.38 -5.16
CA ALA A 180 2.10 12.58 -6.32
C ALA A 180 2.66 13.10 -7.64
N ASN A 181 2.79 14.42 -7.76
CA ASN A 181 3.46 15.10 -8.88
C ASN A 181 4.74 15.82 -8.41
N GLY A 182 5.34 15.40 -7.29
CA GLY A 182 6.49 16.06 -6.69
C GLY A 182 7.76 15.97 -7.54
N PRO A 183 8.67 16.96 -7.48
CA PRO A 183 9.94 16.91 -8.20
C PRO A 183 10.84 15.79 -7.67
N MET A 184 11.62 15.14 -8.53
CA MET A 184 12.54 14.06 -8.16
C MET A 184 11.85 12.86 -7.47
N THR A 185 10.57 12.63 -7.76
CA THR A 185 9.79 11.49 -7.29
C THR A 185 9.36 10.65 -8.48
N PHE A 186 9.59 9.33 -8.41
CA PHE A 186 9.19 8.36 -9.42
C PHE A 186 8.48 7.19 -8.76
N GLN A 187 7.42 6.65 -9.35
CA GLN A 187 6.62 5.60 -8.72
C GLN A 187 6.56 4.39 -9.63
N GLY A 188 6.73 3.19 -9.08
CA GLY A 188 6.48 1.94 -9.81
C GLY A 188 5.01 1.81 -10.22
N VAL A 189 4.10 2.41 -9.44
CA VAL A 189 2.68 2.56 -9.81
C VAL A 189 2.28 4.02 -9.63
N PRO A 190 2.45 4.86 -10.66
CA PRO A 190 2.11 6.28 -10.61
C PRO A 190 0.65 6.53 -10.25
N PHE A 191 0.43 7.49 -9.36
CA PHE A 191 -0.91 8.00 -9.00
C PHE A 191 -0.98 9.53 -9.11
N PRO A 192 -0.73 10.11 -10.29
CA PRO A 192 -0.71 11.56 -10.46
C PRO A 192 -2.09 12.17 -10.25
N VAL A 193 -2.14 13.48 -10.05
CA VAL A 193 -3.41 14.20 -9.89
C VAL A 193 -4.13 14.43 -11.21
N ASP A 194 -3.40 14.56 -12.32
CA ASP A 194 -3.92 14.98 -13.63
C ASP A 194 -4.35 13.83 -14.55
N TYR A 195 -3.96 12.60 -14.22
CA TYR A 195 -4.45 11.38 -14.85
C TYR A 195 -4.83 10.33 -13.80
N ALA A 196 -5.81 9.50 -14.13
CA ALA A 196 -6.25 8.39 -13.30
C ALA A 196 -6.39 7.12 -14.12
N ASN A 197 -6.08 5.99 -13.50
CA ASN A 197 -6.56 4.71 -13.97
C ASN A 197 -8.04 4.54 -13.58
N GLY A 198 -8.91 4.51 -14.58
CA GLY A 198 -10.35 4.35 -14.45
C GLY A 198 -10.85 2.93 -14.66
N SER A 199 -9.98 1.95 -14.91
CA SER A 199 -10.34 0.56 -15.22
C SER A 199 -11.46 0.03 -14.32
N GLN A 200 -11.32 0.18 -13.00
CA GLN A 200 -12.30 -0.27 -12.01
C GLN A 200 -13.74 0.20 -12.31
N TRP A 201 -13.95 1.45 -12.75
CA TRP A 201 -15.28 1.98 -13.06
C TRP A 201 -15.78 1.50 -14.42
N PHE A 202 -14.92 1.46 -15.43
CA PHE A 202 -15.30 0.92 -16.74
C PHE A 202 -15.62 -0.58 -16.66
N GLN A 203 -14.91 -1.34 -15.83
CA GLN A 203 -15.15 -2.76 -15.59
C GLN A 203 -16.43 -2.95 -14.77
N MET A 204 -16.66 -2.13 -13.75
CA MET A 204 -17.93 -2.10 -13.02
C MET A 204 -19.13 -1.82 -13.94
N ALA A 205 -19.00 -0.91 -14.92
CA ALA A 205 -20.04 -0.69 -15.95
C ALA A 205 -20.27 -1.91 -16.85
N GLN A 206 -19.24 -2.71 -17.12
CA GLN A 206 -19.37 -3.93 -17.93
C GLN A 206 -20.02 -5.07 -17.15
N MET A 207 -19.64 -5.23 -15.87
CA MET A 207 -20.21 -6.24 -14.98
C MET A 207 -21.66 -5.92 -14.60
N HIS A 208 -21.98 -4.64 -14.41
CA HIS A 208 -23.29 -4.17 -13.94
C HIS A 208 -23.85 -3.02 -14.80
N PRO A 209 -24.12 -3.25 -16.10
CA PRO A 209 -24.58 -2.20 -17.02
C PRO A 209 -25.95 -1.63 -16.61
N ASP A 210 -26.78 -2.43 -15.93
CA ASP A 210 -28.08 -2.04 -15.41
C ASP A 210 -28.02 -1.12 -14.18
N LEU A 211 -26.86 -1.03 -13.52
CA LEU A 211 -26.67 -0.24 -12.29
C LEU A 211 -25.93 1.08 -12.49
N THR A 212 -25.60 1.46 -13.73
CA THR A 212 -24.88 2.71 -14.05
C THR A 212 -25.56 3.99 -13.55
N ASN A 213 -26.85 3.95 -13.22
CA ASN A 213 -27.60 5.08 -12.64
C ASN A 213 -27.95 4.90 -11.15
N ASP A 214 -27.48 3.81 -10.53
CA ASP A 214 -27.87 3.36 -9.20
C ASP A 214 -26.72 3.32 -8.17
N PHE A 215 -25.52 3.76 -8.55
CA PHE A 215 -24.38 3.91 -7.63
C PHE A 215 -24.38 5.25 -6.91
N ALA A 216 -23.93 5.27 -5.66
CA ALA A 216 -23.63 6.47 -4.89
C ALA A 216 -22.23 6.40 -4.28
N LEU A 217 -21.61 7.55 -4.07
CA LEU A 217 -20.34 7.63 -3.35
C LEU A 217 -20.58 7.84 -1.85
N VAL A 218 -19.81 7.15 -1.02
CA VAL A 218 -19.82 7.31 0.44
C VAL A 218 -18.90 8.47 0.83
N GLY A 219 -19.48 9.59 1.25
CA GLY A 219 -18.75 10.79 1.64
C GLY A 219 -18.00 10.68 2.97
N SER A 220 -17.01 11.55 3.17
CA SER A 220 -16.22 11.65 4.40
C SER A 220 -15.97 13.10 4.82
N THR A 221 -15.74 13.35 6.11
CA THR A 221 -15.24 14.64 6.62
C THR A 221 -13.73 14.83 6.45
N MET A 222 -12.97 13.79 6.09
CA MET A 222 -11.52 13.88 5.92
C MET A 222 -11.16 14.57 4.59
N PRO A 223 -10.33 15.64 4.59
CA PRO A 223 -10.01 16.39 3.38
C PRO A 223 -9.46 15.55 2.21
N THR A 224 -8.60 14.56 2.49
CA THR A 224 -8.01 13.70 1.46
C THR A 224 -9.04 12.80 0.77
N ILE A 225 -10.04 12.30 1.50
CA ILE A 225 -11.16 11.55 0.90
C ILE A 225 -12.07 12.49 0.10
N ILE A 226 -12.30 13.72 0.54
CA ILE A 226 -13.11 14.70 -0.22
C ILE A 226 -12.48 14.96 -1.60
N SER A 227 -11.14 15.15 -1.66
CA SER A 227 -10.44 15.27 -2.94
C SER A 227 -10.53 13.99 -3.78
N SER A 228 -10.36 12.81 -3.16
CA SER A 228 -10.46 11.51 -3.84
C SER A 228 -11.84 11.29 -4.46
N LEU A 229 -12.92 11.62 -3.74
CA LEU A 229 -14.29 11.48 -4.22
C LEU A 229 -14.59 12.37 -5.43
N THR A 230 -14.01 13.58 -5.45
CA THR A 230 -14.15 14.49 -6.60
C THR A 230 -13.50 13.90 -7.85
N LYS A 231 -12.27 13.39 -7.72
CA LYS A 231 -11.56 12.68 -8.79
C LYS A 231 -12.34 11.45 -9.27
N THR A 232 -12.86 10.67 -8.32
CA THR A 232 -13.63 9.45 -8.58
C THR A 232 -14.92 9.72 -9.33
N ALA A 233 -15.64 10.80 -8.99
CA ALA A 233 -16.86 11.16 -9.70
C ALA A 233 -16.60 11.39 -11.20
N SER A 234 -15.52 12.12 -11.55
CA SER A 234 -15.15 12.34 -12.96
C SER A 234 -14.79 11.04 -13.69
N ILE A 235 -14.13 10.10 -13.02
CA ILE A 235 -13.79 8.78 -13.59
C ILE A 235 -15.06 7.95 -13.83
N ALA A 236 -15.96 7.91 -12.84
CA ALA A 236 -17.22 7.19 -12.94
C ALA A 236 -18.09 7.75 -14.09
N GLU A 237 -18.16 9.08 -14.22
CA GLU A 237 -18.86 9.75 -15.32
C GLU A 237 -18.25 9.41 -16.69
N ALA A 238 -16.92 9.38 -16.80
CA ALA A 238 -16.22 8.94 -18.01
C ALA A 238 -16.54 7.48 -18.37
N ALA A 239 -16.75 6.62 -17.36
CA ALA A 239 -17.19 5.23 -17.52
C ALA A 239 -18.70 5.09 -17.80
N GLY A 240 -19.45 6.20 -17.86
CA GLY A 240 -20.88 6.22 -18.18
C GLY A 240 -21.83 6.16 -16.99
N PHE A 241 -21.31 6.26 -15.76
CA PHE A 241 -22.17 6.32 -14.57
C PHE A 241 -22.83 7.69 -14.42
N ARG A 242 -24.06 7.67 -13.90
CA ARG A 242 -24.75 8.84 -13.35
C ARG A 242 -24.95 8.59 -11.87
N LEU A 243 -23.99 9.06 -11.08
CA LEU A 243 -23.96 8.83 -9.64
C LEU A 243 -25.15 9.52 -8.96
N LYS A 244 -25.78 8.81 -8.02
CA LYS A 244 -26.83 9.34 -7.16
C LYS A 244 -26.21 10.22 -6.07
N ASP A 245 -26.80 11.40 -5.86
CA ASP A 245 -26.54 12.21 -4.67
C ASP A 245 -27.46 11.76 -3.53
N CYS A 246 -26.96 10.87 -2.68
CA CYS A 246 -27.69 10.38 -1.52
C CYS A 246 -27.42 11.20 -0.24
N GLY A 247 -26.60 12.25 -0.29
CA GLY A 247 -26.25 13.07 0.88
C GLY A 247 -25.61 12.29 2.04
N ILE A 248 -24.81 11.26 1.72
CA ILE A 248 -24.10 10.42 2.69
C ILE A 248 -22.73 11.03 2.93
N THR A 249 -22.49 11.56 4.13
CA THR A 249 -21.17 12.06 4.55
C THR A 249 -20.91 11.58 5.97
N LEU A 250 -19.94 10.69 6.14
CA LEU A 250 -19.59 10.10 7.42
C LEU A 250 -18.39 10.83 8.06
N ASN A 251 -18.39 10.97 9.37
CA ASN A 251 -17.22 11.40 10.11
C ASN A 251 -16.11 10.35 9.99
N TYR A 252 -14.88 10.78 9.70
CA TYR A 252 -13.72 9.89 9.61
C TYR A 252 -13.46 9.12 10.91
N ASP A 253 -13.62 9.78 12.06
CA ASP A 253 -13.45 9.14 13.38
C ASP A 253 -14.64 8.23 13.77
N GLY A 254 -15.68 8.18 12.94
CA GLY A 254 -16.88 7.37 13.16
C GLY A 254 -18.08 8.15 13.68
N GLU A 255 -19.21 7.47 13.72
CA GLU A 255 -20.52 8.04 14.07
C GLU A 255 -21.07 7.47 15.37
N ALA A 256 -21.85 8.29 16.09
CA ALA A 256 -22.61 7.80 17.25
C ALA A 256 -23.71 6.80 16.84
N SER A 257 -24.25 6.93 15.63
CA SER A 257 -25.19 5.99 15.03
C SER A 257 -25.13 6.09 13.50
N TYR A 258 -25.11 4.93 12.84
CA TYR A 258 -25.09 4.84 11.38
C TYR A 258 -26.48 4.71 10.75
N LEU A 259 -27.52 4.42 11.55
CA LEU A 259 -28.90 4.22 11.06
C LEU A 259 -29.43 5.40 10.22
N PRO A 260 -29.25 6.68 10.61
CA PRO A 260 -29.71 7.80 9.79
C PRO A 260 -29.07 7.85 8.40
N PHE A 261 -27.80 7.43 8.27
CA PHE A 261 -27.11 7.38 6.99
C PHE A 261 -27.57 6.20 6.15
N ALA A 262 -27.84 5.05 6.78
CA ALA A 262 -28.43 3.90 6.12
C ALA A 262 -29.84 4.19 5.57
N GLU A 263 -30.67 4.92 6.32
CA GLU A 263 -31.99 5.36 5.82
C GLU A 263 -31.86 6.29 4.61
N LYS A 264 -30.83 7.16 4.55
CA LYS A 264 -30.56 7.96 3.33
C LYS A 264 -30.22 7.08 2.12
N VAL A 265 -29.41 6.03 2.29
CA VAL A 265 -29.11 5.05 1.22
C VAL A 265 -30.42 4.46 0.70
N LYS A 266 -31.29 4.02 1.61
CA LYS A 266 -32.60 3.41 1.30
C LYS A 266 -33.54 4.38 0.58
N GLU A 267 -33.68 5.61 1.07
CA GLU A 267 -34.53 6.65 0.47
C GLU A 267 -34.06 7.05 -0.93
N CYS A 268 -32.74 7.13 -1.12
CA CYS A 268 -32.10 7.43 -2.40
C CYS A 268 -32.24 6.29 -3.43
N GLY A 269 -32.46 5.06 -2.95
CA GLY A 269 -32.54 3.85 -3.76
C GLY A 269 -31.21 3.49 -4.42
N ALA A 270 -30.08 3.78 -3.76
CA ALA A 270 -28.78 3.33 -4.25
C ALA A 270 -28.65 1.82 -4.12
N LYS A 271 -28.14 1.17 -5.16
CA LYS A 271 -27.88 -0.27 -5.21
C LYS A 271 -26.39 -0.60 -5.25
N GLY A 272 -25.54 0.39 -5.51
CA GLY A 272 -24.10 0.30 -5.36
C GLY A 272 -23.57 1.43 -4.49
N LEU A 273 -22.61 1.13 -3.63
CA LEU A 273 -21.94 2.10 -2.77
C LEU A 273 -20.44 2.03 -3.01
N TRP A 274 -19.85 3.12 -3.50
CA TRP A 274 -18.41 3.24 -3.63
C TRP A 274 -17.78 3.98 -2.46
N THR A 275 -16.64 3.51 -1.94
CA THR A 275 -15.94 4.15 -0.83
C THR A 275 -14.40 4.20 -1.04
N SER A 276 -13.81 5.36 -0.75
CA SER A 276 -12.34 5.55 -0.58
C SER A 276 -11.94 5.52 0.90
N ARG A 277 -12.89 5.23 1.80
CA ARG A 277 -12.60 5.10 3.23
C ARG A 277 -11.95 3.74 3.45
N SER A 278 -10.98 3.67 4.36
CA SER A 278 -10.39 2.40 4.78
C SER A 278 -11.44 1.55 5.50
N ALA A 279 -11.33 0.22 5.36
CA ALA A 279 -12.20 -0.78 6.00
C ALA A 279 -11.99 -0.89 7.53
N THR A 280 -12.18 0.22 8.23
CA THR A 280 -12.11 0.30 9.69
C THR A 280 -13.40 -0.23 10.33
N PRO A 281 -13.40 -0.56 11.63
CA PRO A 281 -14.63 -0.93 12.33
C PRO A 281 -15.75 0.12 12.19
N ALA A 282 -15.40 1.41 12.08
CA ALA A 282 -16.35 2.48 11.83
C ALA A 282 -17.07 2.30 10.48
N GLU A 283 -16.33 1.98 9.43
CA GLU A 283 -16.89 1.75 8.10
C GLU A 283 -17.71 0.46 8.03
N LEU A 284 -17.24 -0.62 8.66
CA LEU A 284 -17.98 -1.88 8.74
C LEU A 284 -19.31 -1.72 9.49
N ASN A 285 -19.36 -0.85 10.52
CA ASN A 285 -20.60 -0.53 11.21
C ASN A 285 -21.59 0.26 10.34
N PHE A 286 -21.11 1.06 9.38
CA PHE A 286 -21.98 1.70 8.38
C PHE A 286 -22.65 0.66 7.49
N TYR A 287 -21.89 -0.26 6.88
CA TYR A 287 -22.46 -1.32 6.03
C TYR A 287 -23.42 -2.22 6.81
N ARG A 288 -23.13 -2.52 8.09
CA ARG A 288 -24.07 -3.25 8.96
C ARG A 288 -25.39 -2.49 9.12
N ALA A 289 -25.36 -1.17 9.27
CA ALA A 289 -26.58 -0.37 9.35
C ALA A 289 -27.35 -0.34 8.03
N VAL A 290 -26.65 -0.32 6.88
CA VAL A 290 -27.26 -0.42 5.54
C VAL A 290 -28.02 -1.75 5.39
N GLN A 291 -27.41 -2.87 5.82
CA GLN A 291 -28.09 -4.16 5.84
C GLN A 291 -29.28 -4.20 6.82
N GLN A 292 -29.15 -3.57 8.00
CA GLN A 292 -30.23 -3.51 9.00
C GLN A 292 -31.49 -2.82 8.49
N VAL A 293 -31.37 -1.81 7.60
CA VAL A 293 -32.54 -1.14 7.01
C VAL A 293 -33.10 -1.89 5.79
N GLY A 294 -32.52 -3.05 5.45
CA GLY A 294 -32.97 -3.96 4.40
C GLY A 294 -32.37 -3.68 3.03
N ILE A 295 -31.21 -3.02 2.96
CA ILE A 295 -30.49 -2.76 1.71
C ILE A 295 -29.26 -3.67 1.64
N ASP A 296 -29.11 -4.36 0.51
CA ASP A 296 -27.97 -5.22 0.20
C ASP A 296 -27.29 -4.68 -1.07
N PRO A 297 -26.41 -3.67 -0.92
CA PRO A 297 -25.80 -3.01 -2.07
C PRO A 297 -24.60 -3.80 -2.59
N ILE A 298 -24.25 -3.59 -3.85
CA ILE A 298 -22.87 -3.85 -4.29
C ILE A 298 -21.96 -2.92 -3.51
N ILE A 299 -21.00 -3.49 -2.80
CA ILE A 299 -19.96 -2.73 -2.12
C ILE A 299 -18.79 -2.63 -3.09
N PHE A 300 -18.34 -1.41 -3.37
CA PHE A 300 -17.24 -1.17 -4.29
C PHE A 300 -16.18 -0.31 -3.61
N GLY A 301 -14.97 -0.82 -3.45
CA GLY A 301 -13.89 -0.16 -2.74
C GLY A 301 -12.68 0.09 -3.62
N GLU A 302 -11.79 0.96 -3.14
CA GLU A 302 -10.41 1.03 -3.65
C GLU A 302 -9.65 -0.28 -3.38
N ALA A 303 -8.49 -0.44 -4.02
CA ALA A 303 -7.65 -1.64 -3.91
C ALA A 303 -7.30 -2.04 -2.46
N THR A 304 -7.29 -1.08 -1.52
CA THR A 304 -7.04 -1.34 -0.09
C THR A 304 -8.16 -2.14 0.60
N TRP A 305 -9.30 -2.34 -0.07
CA TRP A 305 -10.35 -3.26 0.35
C TRP A 305 -10.06 -4.73 0.01
N TYR A 306 -8.99 -5.01 -0.74
CA TYR A 306 -8.38 -6.32 -0.83
C TYR A 306 -7.37 -6.47 0.33
N GLY A 307 -7.74 -7.20 1.38
CA GLY A 307 -6.87 -7.38 2.54
C GLY A 307 -7.33 -8.45 3.51
N GLU A 308 -6.37 -9.14 4.13
CA GLU A 308 -6.59 -10.28 5.03
C GLU A 308 -7.56 -9.96 6.17
N ALA A 309 -7.40 -8.82 6.85
CA ALA A 309 -8.30 -8.44 7.96
C ALA A 309 -9.77 -8.26 7.52
N ILE A 310 -10.00 -7.93 6.25
CA ILE A 310 -11.34 -7.77 5.67
C ILE A 310 -11.93 -9.14 5.35
N ALA A 311 -11.14 -10.04 4.76
CA ALA A 311 -11.50 -11.43 4.54
C ALA A 311 -11.83 -12.16 5.86
N GLU A 312 -10.99 -12.02 6.89
CA GLU A 312 -11.22 -12.60 8.22
C GLU A 312 -12.51 -12.07 8.87
N PHE A 313 -12.74 -10.77 8.77
CA PHE A 313 -13.99 -10.16 9.26
C PHE A 313 -15.21 -10.71 8.51
N ASN A 314 -15.11 -10.87 7.20
CA ASN A 314 -16.22 -11.34 6.38
C ASN A 314 -16.51 -12.84 6.59
N ALA A 315 -15.47 -13.66 6.83
CA ALA A 315 -15.60 -15.08 7.15
C ALA A 315 -16.61 -15.37 8.28
N GLY A 316 -16.67 -14.48 9.29
CA GLY A 316 -17.58 -14.60 10.42
C GLY A 316 -18.90 -13.83 10.29
N SER A 317 -19.02 -12.93 9.30
CA SER A 317 -20.15 -12.00 9.22
C SER A 317 -20.98 -12.09 7.95
N GLY A 318 -20.40 -12.46 6.80
CA GLY A 318 -21.04 -12.40 5.48
C GLY A 318 -21.51 -10.98 5.09
N LEU A 319 -21.02 -9.95 5.79
CA LEU A 319 -21.49 -8.58 5.60
C LEU A 319 -20.99 -7.97 4.27
N LEU A 320 -19.89 -8.49 3.75
CA LEU A 320 -19.14 -7.99 2.62
C LEU A 320 -19.11 -8.98 1.45
N ASP A 321 -20.02 -9.96 1.39
CA ASP A 321 -20.09 -10.94 0.28
C ASP A 321 -20.37 -10.30 -1.10
N SER A 322 -20.77 -9.02 -1.12
CA SER A 322 -20.95 -8.21 -2.34
C SER A 322 -19.78 -7.25 -2.61
N LEU A 323 -18.68 -7.36 -1.86
CA LEU A 323 -17.52 -6.49 -1.99
C LEU A 323 -16.77 -6.77 -3.29
N ASN A 324 -16.48 -5.67 -3.97
CA ASN A 324 -15.68 -5.59 -5.16
C ASN A 324 -14.54 -4.56 -4.91
N ALA A 325 -13.31 -4.89 -5.27
CA ALA A 325 -12.16 -3.99 -5.18
C ALA A 325 -11.42 -3.90 -6.51
N GLY A 326 -11.29 -2.68 -7.06
CA GLY A 326 -10.55 -2.44 -8.29
C GLY A 326 -9.05 -2.49 -8.04
N MET A 327 -8.31 -3.26 -8.84
CA MET A 327 -6.87 -3.47 -8.65
C MET A 327 -6.08 -3.27 -9.93
N THR A 328 -4.84 -2.78 -9.76
CA THR A 328 -3.81 -2.76 -10.81
C THR A 328 -2.69 -3.76 -10.53
N PHE A 329 -2.72 -4.42 -9.38
CA PHE A 329 -1.81 -5.51 -9.01
C PHE A 329 -2.48 -6.86 -9.22
N GLN A 330 -1.67 -7.89 -9.37
CA GLN A 330 -2.10 -9.28 -9.29
C GLN A 330 -2.55 -9.62 -7.87
N LEU A 331 -3.42 -10.61 -7.76
CA LEU A 331 -3.83 -11.18 -6.47
C LEU A 331 -2.68 -12.03 -5.90
N LEU A 332 -2.56 -12.07 -4.57
CA LEU A 332 -1.68 -13.01 -3.89
C LEU A 332 -2.07 -14.46 -4.19
N GLU A 333 -3.36 -14.71 -4.38
CA GLU A 333 -3.94 -15.99 -4.79
C GLU A 333 -3.41 -16.47 -6.15
N ASN A 334 -2.91 -15.55 -7.00
CA ASN A 334 -2.33 -15.89 -8.31
C ASN A 334 -0.86 -16.32 -8.22
N ALA A 335 -0.30 -16.54 -7.02
CA ALA A 335 1.09 -16.98 -6.83
C ALA A 335 1.44 -18.26 -7.60
N ASP A 336 0.47 -19.13 -7.87
CA ASP A 336 0.75 -20.34 -8.64
C ASP A 336 0.95 -20.12 -10.15
N GLU A 337 0.42 -19.00 -10.66
CA GLU A 337 0.39 -18.65 -12.08
C GLU A 337 1.32 -17.48 -12.42
N VAL A 338 1.54 -16.56 -11.47
CA VAL A 338 2.34 -15.35 -11.64
C VAL A 338 3.67 -15.48 -10.88
N PRO A 339 4.81 -15.70 -11.57
CA PRO A 339 6.10 -15.91 -10.93
C PRO A 339 6.56 -14.79 -10.00
N ALA A 340 6.24 -13.53 -10.33
CA ALA A 340 6.55 -12.38 -9.48
C ALA A 340 5.78 -12.39 -8.16
N VAL A 341 4.50 -12.78 -8.19
CA VAL A 341 3.69 -12.92 -6.97
C VAL A 341 4.22 -14.08 -6.13
N ARG A 342 4.58 -15.21 -6.75
CA ARG A 342 5.25 -16.31 -6.05
C ARG A 342 6.52 -15.84 -5.35
N ALA A 343 7.41 -15.17 -6.08
CA ALA A 343 8.67 -14.67 -5.53
C ALA A 343 8.42 -13.72 -4.34
N TYR A 344 7.46 -12.79 -4.48
CA TYR A 344 7.06 -11.91 -3.38
C TYR A 344 6.58 -12.69 -2.15
N VAL A 345 5.61 -13.60 -2.32
CA VAL A 345 5.02 -14.37 -1.23
C VAL A 345 6.07 -15.24 -0.55
N ASP A 346 6.89 -15.97 -1.31
CA ASP A 346 7.92 -16.86 -0.78
C ASP A 346 8.99 -16.09 0.01
N LEU A 347 9.51 -14.99 -0.55
CA LEU A 347 10.55 -14.20 0.09
C LEU A 347 10.06 -13.53 1.38
N VAL A 348 8.87 -12.92 1.33
CA VAL A 348 8.33 -12.18 2.48
C VAL A 348 7.90 -13.14 3.58
N SER A 349 7.23 -14.24 3.24
CA SER A 349 6.80 -15.25 4.22
C SER A 349 7.99 -15.97 4.87
N ALA A 350 9.05 -16.29 4.11
CA ALA A 350 10.26 -16.90 4.65
C ALA A 350 10.96 -16.02 5.70
N ALA A 351 10.73 -14.71 5.65
CA ALA A 351 11.27 -13.72 6.57
C ALA A 351 10.27 -13.26 7.65
N ASP A 352 9.17 -14.00 7.85
CA ASP A 352 8.08 -13.70 8.80
C ASP A 352 7.51 -12.27 8.61
N GLY A 353 7.53 -11.80 7.36
CA GLY A 353 6.97 -10.50 6.97
C GLY A 353 5.50 -10.63 6.58
N LYS A 354 4.76 -9.50 6.68
CA LYS A 354 3.37 -9.45 6.26
C LYS A 354 3.23 -9.37 4.73
N THR A 355 2.63 -10.38 4.11
CA THR A 355 2.26 -10.36 2.68
C THR A 355 0.96 -9.58 2.46
N ALA A 356 1.02 -8.51 1.67
CA ALA A 356 -0.16 -7.72 1.32
C ALA A 356 0.12 -6.86 0.07
N LEU A 357 -0.95 -6.29 -0.50
CA LEU A 357 -0.89 -5.42 -1.68
C LEU A 357 0.16 -4.30 -1.58
N LEU A 358 0.17 -3.54 -0.48
CA LEU A 358 1.12 -2.43 -0.31
C LEU A 358 2.57 -2.93 -0.19
N GLY A 359 2.77 -4.16 0.28
CA GLY A 359 4.08 -4.81 0.25
C GLY A 359 4.53 -5.14 -1.18
N MET A 360 3.65 -5.68 -2.04
CA MET A 360 3.96 -5.86 -3.47
C MET A 360 4.31 -4.53 -4.14
N GLN A 361 3.59 -3.47 -3.77
CA GLN A 361 3.85 -2.13 -4.28
C GLN A 361 5.21 -1.57 -3.83
N ALA A 362 5.57 -1.77 -2.56
CA ALA A 362 6.89 -1.41 -2.05
C ALA A 362 8.02 -2.24 -2.70
N THR A 363 7.79 -3.53 -2.96
CA THR A 363 8.69 -4.39 -3.73
C THR A 363 8.91 -3.87 -5.16
N SER A 364 7.83 -3.50 -5.87
CA SER A 364 7.95 -2.90 -7.20
C SER A 364 8.78 -1.61 -7.18
N SER A 365 8.56 -0.73 -6.20
CA SER A 365 9.35 0.49 -6.04
C SER A 365 10.83 0.22 -5.72
N PHE A 366 11.14 -0.79 -4.91
CA PHE A 366 12.53 -1.20 -4.68
C PHE A 366 13.18 -1.70 -5.97
N LEU A 367 12.50 -2.56 -6.74
CA LEU A 367 13.00 -3.10 -8.00
C LEU A 367 13.20 -1.99 -9.06
N LEU A 368 12.30 -1.01 -9.12
CA LEU A 368 12.42 0.15 -10.01
C LEU A 368 13.67 0.96 -9.69
N TRP A 369 13.84 1.29 -8.41
CA TRP A 369 15.03 1.99 -7.92
C TRP A 369 16.31 1.21 -8.20
N ALA A 370 16.32 -0.09 -7.90
CA ALA A 370 17.50 -0.94 -8.09
C ALA A 370 17.88 -1.05 -9.57
N THR A 371 16.89 -1.11 -10.46
CA THR A 371 17.11 -1.14 -11.93
C THR A 371 17.81 0.13 -12.40
N ALA A 372 17.34 1.31 -11.97
CA ALA A 372 18.00 2.57 -12.31
C ALA A 372 19.41 2.69 -11.68
N ALA A 373 19.57 2.26 -10.43
CA ALA A 373 20.86 2.27 -9.73
C ALA A 373 21.88 1.33 -10.38
N GLN A 374 21.44 0.19 -10.91
CA GLN A 374 22.28 -0.74 -11.67
C GLN A 374 22.85 -0.05 -12.92
N THR A 375 22.04 0.68 -13.67
CA THR A 375 22.48 1.43 -14.87
C THR A 375 23.51 2.51 -14.55
N CYS A 376 23.38 3.17 -13.40
CA CYS A 376 24.30 4.23 -12.98
C CYS A 376 25.74 3.76 -12.69
N GLY A 377 25.95 2.48 -12.35
CA GLY A 377 27.30 1.94 -12.14
C GLY A 377 28.13 2.69 -11.09
N SER A 378 29.36 3.06 -11.47
CA SER A 378 30.26 3.85 -10.61
C SER A 378 29.86 5.33 -10.50
N ASP A 379 29.01 5.84 -11.39
CA ASP A 379 28.58 7.25 -11.43
C ASP A 379 27.29 7.50 -10.61
N LEU A 380 26.98 6.61 -9.66
CA LEU A 380 25.76 6.61 -8.87
C LEU A 380 25.60 7.92 -8.07
N THR A 381 24.78 8.81 -8.59
CA THR A 381 24.40 10.10 -7.99
C THR A 381 22.89 10.28 -8.11
N ARG A 382 22.28 11.15 -7.32
CA ARG A 382 20.85 11.48 -7.43
C ARG A 382 20.52 12.03 -8.81
N GLN A 383 21.45 12.76 -9.44
CA GLN A 383 21.28 13.22 -10.81
C GLN A 383 21.25 12.05 -11.81
N CYS A 384 22.14 11.07 -11.66
CA CYS A 384 22.08 9.86 -12.48
C CYS A 384 20.74 9.13 -12.27
N MET A 385 20.32 8.96 -11.01
CA MET A 385 19.06 8.30 -10.67
C MET A 385 17.85 9.00 -11.29
N VAL A 386 17.74 10.33 -11.17
CA VAL A 386 16.66 11.12 -11.78
C VAL A 386 16.64 10.96 -13.30
N THR A 387 17.81 10.92 -13.95
CA THR A 387 17.91 10.69 -15.40
C THR A 387 17.48 9.28 -15.76
N GLU A 388 18.02 8.24 -15.12
CA GLU A 388 17.70 6.85 -15.48
C GLU A 388 16.26 6.46 -15.13
N LEU A 389 15.73 6.92 -13.99
CA LEU A 389 14.31 6.71 -13.65
C LEU A 389 13.38 7.38 -14.66
N SER A 390 13.75 8.55 -15.19
CA SER A 390 12.93 9.26 -16.20
C SER A 390 12.88 8.58 -17.56
N ARG A 391 13.73 7.56 -17.80
CA ARG A 391 13.79 6.79 -19.05
C ARG A 391 13.02 5.47 -18.97
N ILE A 392 12.40 5.17 -17.83
CA ILE A 392 11.63 3.94 -17.64
C ILE A 392 10.17 4.26 -18.01
N ASP A 393 9.83 4.01 -19.27
CA ASP A 393 8.50 4.29 -19.83
C ASP A 393 7.56 3.07 -19.78
N GLU A 394 8.09 1.89 -19.44
CA GLU A 394 7.31 0.65 -19.27
C GLU A 394 7.80 -0.10 -18.01
N TRP A 395 6.90 -0.29 -17.05
CA TRP A 395 7.21 -0.95 -15.78
C TRP A 395 6.03 -1.74 -15.22
N ASP A 396 6.24 -3.03 -14.92
CA ASP A 396 5.26 -3.96 -14.36
C ASP A 396 5.73 -4.65 -13.05
N GLY A 397 6.91 -4.28 -12.53
CA GLY A 397 7.50 -4.87 -11.35
C GLY A 397 7.85 -6.37 -11.50
N GLY A 398 8.16 -6.85 -12.71
CA GLY A 398 8.40 -8.26 -13.00
C GLY A 398 7.12 -9.08 -13.15
N GLY A 399 5.98 -8.41 -13.37
CA GLY A 399 4.65 -8.99 -13.49
C GLY A 399 3.78 -8.86 -12.23
N LEU A 400 4.19 -8.08 -11.22
CA LEU A 400 3.38 -7.82 -10.02
C LEU A 400 2.13 -6.99 -10.32
N HIS A 401 2.21 -6.08 -11.28
CA HIS A 401 1.12 -5.17 -11.61
C HIS A 401 1.03 -4.91 -13.11
N ALA A 402 -0.07 -4.30 -13.55
CA ALA A 402 -0.24 -3.83 -14.92
C ALA A 402 0.87 -2.84 -15.31
N VAL A 403 1.26 -2.82 -16.58
CA VAL A 403 2.29 -1.93 -17.10
C VAL A 403 1.91 -0.45 -16.84
N THR A 404 2.87 0.28 -16.29
CA THR A 404 2.82 1.73 -16.04
C THR A 404 4.00 2.42 -16.70
N ASP A 405 4.02 3.75 -16.62
CA ASP A 405 5.11 4.58 -17.14
C ASP A 405 5.62 5.51 -16.01
N PRO A 406 6.61 5.05 -15.23
CA PRO A 406 7.25 5.84 -14.17
C PRO A 406 7.90 7.13 -14.68
N GLY A 407 8.54 7.10 -15.84
CA GLY A 407 9.30 8.22 -16.39
C GLY A 407 8.43 9.42 -16.74
N ALA A 408 7.24 9.17 -17.29
CA ALA A 408 6.24 10.20 -17.54
C ALA A 408 5.25 10.39 -16.39
N ASN A 409 5.40 9.69 -15.26
CA ASN A 409 4.42 9.71 -14.14
C ASN A 409 2.99 9.43 -14.64
N MET A 410 2.81 8.30 -15.32
CA MET A 410 1.55 7.89 -15.95
C MET A 410 1.05 6.56 -15.39
N PRO A 411 -0.21 6.50 -14.94
CA PRO A 411 -0.78 5.27 -14.37
C PRO A 411 -1.03 4.24 -15.46
N ALA A 412 -1.27 2.99 -15.05
CA ALA A 412 -1.67 1.93 -15.97
C ALA A 412 -2.97 2.26 -16.71
N ARG A 413 -3.13 1.70 -17.91
CA ARG A 413 -4.39 1.69 -18.66
C ARG A 413 -5.10 0.35 -18.59
N CYS A 414 -4.71 -0.46 -17.60
CA CYS A 414 -5.24 -1.78 -17.37
C CYS A 414 -5.60 -1.96 -15.91
N GLY A 415 -6.47 -2.92 -15.63
CA GLY A 415 -6.79 -3.33 -14.27
C GLY A 415 -7.57 -4.62 -14.26
N LEU A 416 -7.87 -5.08 -13.05
CA LEU A 416 -8.75 -6.21 -12.80
C LEU A 416 -9.71 -5.84 -11.66
N MET A 417 -10.81 -6.58 -11.57
CA MET A 417 -11.73 -6.54 -10.44
C MET A 417 -11.60 -7.81 -9.60
N VAL A 418 -11.53 -7.61 -8.30
CA VAL A 418 -11.58 -8.68 -7.30
C VAL A 418 -12.90 -8.62 -6.55
N ALA A 419 -13.50 -9.77 -6.28
CA ALA A 419 -14.63 -9.90 -5.36
C ALA A 419 -14.25 -10.70 -4.11
N LEU A 420 -14.98 -10.47 -3.02
CA LEU A 420 -14.89 -11.25 -1.79
C LEU A 420 -16.17 -12.08 -1.61
N ASP A 421 -16.03 -13.39 -1.44
CA ASP A 421 -17.12 -14.29 -1.06
C ASP A 421 -16.69 -15.08 0.19
N GLY A 422 -17.38 -14.87 1.31
CA GLY A 422 -16.95 -15.38 2.61
C GLY A 422 -15.56 -14.84 2.99
N ALA A 423 -14.54 -15.69 2.97
CA ALA A 423 -13.15 -15.30 3.27
C ALA A 423 -12.24 -15.30 2.03
N GLU A 424 -12.78 -15.65 0.86
CA GLU A 424 -11.98 -15.91 -0.33
C GLU A 424 -12.09 -14.73 -1.30
N TYR A 425 -10.93 -14.15 -1.62
CA TYR A 425 -10.83 -13.21 -2.73
C TYR A 425 -10.65 -13.97 -4.04
N SER A 426 -11.33 -13.51 -5.08
CA SER A 426 -11.17 -14.05 -6.42
C SER A 426 -11.22 -12.94 -7.47
N GLN A 427 -10.46 -13.11 -8.54
CA GLN A 427 -10.58 -12.25 -9.71
C GLN A 427 -11.91 -12.54 -10.42
N VAL A 428 -12.73 -11.49 -10.59
CA VAL A 428 -14.04 -11.57 -11.24
C VAL A 428 -14.11 -10.81 -12.56
N PHE A 429 -13.07 -10.02 -12.89
CA PHE A 429 -12.91 -9.43 -14.21
C PHE A 429 -11.43 -9.06 -14.46
N PRO A 430 -10.87 -9.28 -15.66
CA PRO A 430 -11.41 -10.15 -16.70
C PRO A 430 -11.57 -11.60 -16.18
N ASP A 431 -12.37 -12.40 -16.86
CA ASP A 431 -12.67 -13.79 -16.45
C ASP A 431 -11.43 -14.70 -16.46
N THR A 432 -10.38 -14.34 -17.21
CA THR A 432 -9.11 -15.06 -17.21
C THR A 432 -8.27 -14.64 -16.01
N THR A 433 -8.03 -15.57 -15.09
CA THR A 433 -7.11 -15.39 -13.97
C THR A 433 -5.73 -14.90 -14.43
N ALA A 434 -5.10 -14.08 -13.61
CA ALA A 434 -3.76 -13.55 -13.84
C ALA A 434 -3.62 -12.62 -15.07
N GLU A 435 -4.72 -12.23 -15.71
CA GLU A 435 -4.73 -11.22 -16.78
C GLU A 435 -5.31 -9.89 -16.29
N PHE A 436 -4.84 -8.79 -16.89
CA PHE A 436 -5.45 -7.48 -16.76
C PHE A 436 -6.22 -7.15 -18.04
N GLU A 437 -7.39 -6.53 -17.93
CA GLU A 437 -8.05 -5.93 -19.09
C GLU A 437 -7.46 -4.54 -19.32
N CYS A 438 -7.05 -4.26 -20.56
CA CYS A 438 -6.45 -2.99 -20.98
C CYS A 438 -7.33 -2.26 -22.00
N ASP A 439 -7.57 -0.97 -21.78
CA ASP A 439 -8.28 -0.12 -22.75
C ASP A 439 -7.80 1.33 -22.61
N ASP A 440 -7.56 2.01 -23.74
CA ASP A 440 -7.12 3.41 -23.74
C ASP A 440 -8.10 4.35 -23.01
N ARG A 441 -9.40 4.01 -22.99
CA ARG A 441 -10.43 4.75 -22.26
C ARG A 441 -10.23 4.70 -20.74
N TYR A 442 -9.48 3.72 -20.23
CA TYR A 442 -9.20 3.62 -18.79
C TYR A 442 -8.22 4.70 -18.34
N LEU A 443 -7.51 5.36 -19.25
CA LEU A 443 -6.71 6.53 -18.88
C LEU A 443 -7.58 7.79 -18.91
N VAL A 444 -8.01 8.25 -17.74
CA VAL A 444 -8.90 9.40 -17.61
C VAL A 444 -8.10 10.63 -17.20
N ALA A 445 -8.12 11.68 -18.03
CA ALA A 445 -7.63 13.00 -17.64
C ALA A 445 -8.59 13.62 -16.61
N THR A 446 -8.06 14.19 -15.53
CA THR A 446 -8.87 14.77 -14.45
C THR A 446 -9.00 16.28 -14.63
N ASP A 447 -10.05 16.87 -14.04
CA ASP A 447 -10.29 18.31 -14.11
C ASP A 447 -9.24 19.09 -13.31
N PRO A 448 -8.53 20.08 -13.90
CA PRO A 448 -7.53 20.89 -13.21
C PRO A 448 -8.01 21.59 -11.93
N SER A 449 -9.31 21.91 -11.83
CA SER A 449 -9.90 22.50 -10.61
C SER A 449 -9.86 21.55 -9.40
N THR A 450 -9.59 20.26 -9.63
CA THR A 450 -9.60 19.20 -8.61
C THR A 450 -8.20 18.74 -8.20
N TRP A 451 -7.15 19.20 -8.89
CA TRP A 451 -5.79 18.70 -8.70
C TRP A 451 -5.23 18.99 -7.30
N GLY A 452 -5.67 20.07 -6.64
CA GLY A 452 -5.17 20.45 -5.32
C GLY A 452 -3.71 20.93 -5.29
N THR A 453 -3.05 21.00 -6.45
CA THR A 453 -1.75 21.65 -6.66
C THR A 453 -1.68 22.22 -8.07
N GLU A 454 -0.76 23.14 -8.31
CA GLU A 454 -0.47 23.68 -9.64
C GLU A 454 0.64 22.86 -10.29
N LEU A 455 0.40 22.39 -11.52
CA LEU A 455 1.39 21.62 -12.28
C LEU A 455 2.07 22.50 -13.34
N GLY A 456 3.38 22.35 -13.45
CA GLY A 456 4.18 22.92 -14.53
C GLY A 456 3.93 22.24 -15.88
N PRO A 457 4.56 22.72 -16.97
CA PRO A 457 4.46 22.10 -18.29
C PRO A 457 5.04 20.67 -18.35
N ASP A 458 5.89 20.32 -17.40
CA ASP A 458 6.47 19.01 -17.16
C ASP A 458 5.62 18.12 -16.23
N ARG A 459 4.43 18.60 -15.85
CA ARG A 459 3.50 17.94 -14.91
C ARG A 459 4.06 17.79 -13.50
N ILE A 460 5.09 18.56 -13.15
CA ILE A 460 5.66 18.63 -11.80
C ILE A 460 4.95 19.70 -10.98
N ALA A 461 4.61 19.40 -9.73
CA ALA A 461 4.02 20.32 -8.78
C ALA A 461 4.94 21.52 -8.51
N THR A 462 4.44 22.73 -8.70
CA THR A 462 5.26 23.96 -8.67
C THR A 462 5.56 24.45 -7.27
N LYS A 463 4.77 24.02 -6.28
CA LYS A 463 4.72 24.59 -4.92
C LYS A 463 6.05 24.58 -4.17
N TYR A 464 6.86 23.52 -4.35
CA TYR A 464 8.12 23.34 -3.64
C TYR A 464 9.35 23.40 -4.55
N LEU A 465 9.16 23.75 -5.83
CA LEU A 465 10.28 23.92 -6.76
C LEU A 465 11.26 24.97 -6.26
N ASN A 466 12.54 24.68 -6.43
CA ASN A 466 13.63 25.57 -6.07
C ASN A 466 14.84 25.29 -6.99
N PRO A 467 15.86 26.16 -7.02
CA PRO A 467 16.99 26.01 -7.95
C PRO A 467 17.86 24.77 -7.76
N SER A 468 17.73 24.05 -6.63
CA SER A 468 18.51 22.83 -6.39
C SER A 468 17.80 21.56 -6.84
N VAL A 469 16.52 21.64 -7.24
CA VAL A 469 15.77 20.52 -7.83
C VAL A 469 16.50 19.99 -9.06
N LEU A 470 16.76 18.69 -9.06
CA LEU A 470 17.37 17.98 -10.19
C LEU A 470 16.32 17.69 -11.26
N THR A 471 16.68 17.92 -12.51
CA THR A 471 15.88 17.56 -13.68
C THR A 471 16.60 16.48 -14.49
N PRO A 472 15.88 15.62 -15.22
CA PRO A 472 16.50 14.67 -16.14
C PRO A 472 17.49 15.34 -17.10
N GLN A 473 18.62 14.68 -17.34
CA GLN A 473 19.60 15.09 -18.34
C GLN A 473 19.43 14.26 -19.62
N ALA A 474 19.69 14.88 -20.77
CA ALA A 474 19.54 14.26 -22.09
C ALA A 474 20.45 13.03 -22.27
#